data_AF-A0A174Z504-F1
#
_entry.id   AF-A0A174Z504-F1
#
_cell.length_a   1.000
_cell.length_b   1.000
_cell.length_c   1.000
_cell.angle_alpha   90.00
_cell.angle_beta   90.00
_cell.angle_gamma   90.00
#
_symmetry.space_group_name_H-M   'P 1'
#
loop_
_entity.id
_entity.type
_entity.pdbx_description
1 polymer ?
#
loop_
_entity_poly.entity_id
_entity_poly.type
_entity_poly.pdbx_seq_one_letter_code
_entity_poly.pdbx_strand_id
1 'polypeptide(L)'
;MSDKLYTPSNPNAQQGVRNVLKYLSDITYEKIITGQHTQTMAQEELHLIEKVTGKQPALLGFELLSYSPNINYSDTDDECMTEVTENYGTLKRVWEWAEKKGLITMCWHWFSPLYGRSKSFFSENTDFDASKAVIEGTPENKALLSDMDTMAGILRPFCEKGVPILWRPFHEGDGDWFWWGKKGADTVKKLFRLMHDRYTNIFHLDNLI
;
A
#
# COMPACT_ATOMS: atom_id res chain seq x y z
N MET A 1 3.69 -31.23 1.10
CA MET A 1 4.41 -30.01 0.70
C MET A 1 3.45 -29.25 -0.20
N SER A 2 3.08 -28.01 0.10
CA SER A 2 2.29 -27.23 -0.86
C SER A 2 3.16 -27.03 -2.10
N ASP A 3 2.57 -27.11 -3.29
CA ASP A 3 3.28 -26.73 -4.49
C ASP A 3 3.79 -25.30 -4.33
N LYS A 4 5.09 -25.11 -4.58
CA LYS A 4 5.74 -23.79 -4.54
C LYS A 4 5.15 -22.94 -5.67
N LEU A 5 4.11 -22.17 -5.37
CA LEU A 5 3.46 -21.27 -6.31
C LEU A 5 4.22 -19.94 -6.37
N TYR A 6 4.66 -19.56 -7.57
CA TYR A 6 5.31 -18.28 -7.86
C TYR A 6 4.80 -17.65 -9.16
N THR A 7 3.67 -18.13 -9.68
CA THR A 7 3.01 -17.53 -10.84
C THR A 7 2.24 -16.29 -10.37
N PRO A 8 2.55 -15.09 -10.88
CA PRO A 8 1.82 -13.87 -10.54
C PRO A 8 0.35 -13.94 -10.98
N SER A 9 -0.55 -13.28 -10.25
CA SER A 9 -1.97 -13.15 -10.64
C SER A 9 -2.16 -12.29 -11.89
N ASN A 10 -1.26 -11.33 -12.12
CA ASN A 10 -1.17 -10.57 -13.36
C ASN A 10 -0.35 -11.35 -14.42
N PRO A 11 -0.95 -11.81 -15.52
CA PRO A 11 -0.23 -12.56 -16.56
C PRO A 11 0.85 -11.72 -17.27
N ASN A 12 0.73 -10.39 -17.27
CA ASN A 12 1.68 -9.45 -17.87
C ASN A 12 2.78 -8.99 -16.92
N ALA A 13 2.81 -9.51 -15.68
CA ALA A 13 3.78 -9.15 -14.66
C ALA A 13 5.23 -9.11 -15.21
N GLN A 14 5.93 -8.01 -14.90
CA GLN A 14 7.30 -7.75 -15.31
C GLN A 14 8.26 -8.81 -14.75
N GLN A 15 9.43 -8.93 -15.39
CA GLN A 15 10.44 -9.90 -14.96
C GLN A 15 10.87 -9.71 -13.50
N GLY A 16 10.90 -8.47 -12.99
CA GLY A 16 11.19 -8.16 -11.60
C GLY A 16 10.22 -8.85 -10.63
N VAL A 17 8.92 -8.79 -10.89
CA VAL A 17 7.86 -9.45 -10.09
C VAL A 17 8.06 -10.96 -10.07
N ARG A 18 8.31 -11.56 -11.24
CA ARG A 18 8.54 -13.02 -11.37
C ARG A 18 9.79 -13.46 -10.61
N ASN A 19 10.86 -12.66 -10.67
CA ASN A 19 12.09 -12.93 -9.95
C ASN A 19 11.88 -12.89 -8.43
N VAL A 20 11.16 -11.88 -7.93
CA VAL A 20 10.85 -11.77 -6.50
C VAL A 20 9.96 -12.92 -6.04
N LEU A 21 8.88 -13.23 -6.75
CA LEU A 21 8.01 -14.36 -6.41
C LEU A 21 8.77 -15.69 -6.41
N LYS A 22 9.63 -15.91 -7.41
CA LYS A 22 10.50 -17.09 -7.43
C LYS A 22 11.44 -17.11 -6.22
N TYR A 23 12.09 -16.00 -5.89
CA TYR A 23 12.96 -15.91 -4.72
C TYR A 23 12.22 -16.24 -3.42
N LEU A 24 11.05 -15.64 -3.19
CA LEU A 24 10.21 -15.92 -2.02
C LEU A 24 9.83 -17.40 -1.93
N SER A 25 9.45 -17.99 -3.07
CA SER A 25 9.11 -19.40 -3.17
C SER A 25 10.31 -20.33 -2.90
N ASP A 26 11.48 -19.99 -3.43
CA ASP A 26 12.72 -20.75 -3.24
C ASP A 26 13.11 -20.81 -1.75
N ILE A 27 12.96 -19.71 -1.02
CA ILE A 27 13.32 -19.65 0.41
C ILE A 27 12.21 -20.11 1.37
N THR A 28 10.99 -20.35 0.88
CA THR A 28 9.85 -20.77 1.72
C THR A 28 10.20 -22.04 2.48
N TYR A 29 9.95 -22.04 3.80
CA TYR A 29 10.31 -23.08 4.78
C TYR A 29 11.81 -23.23 5.11
N GLU A 30 12.69 -22.47 4.47
CA GLU A 30 14.15 -22.58 4.65
C GLU A 30 14.78 -21.35 5.30
N LYS A 31 14.26 -20.15 5.00
CA LYS A 31 14.79 -18.88 5.51
C LYS A 31 13.68 -17.90 5.85
N ILE A 32 14.03 -16.87 6.62
CA ILE A 32 13.17 -15.73 6.94
C ILE A 32 13.85 -14.46 6.40
N ILE A 33 13.06 -13.60 5.76
CA ILE A 33 13.49 -12.26 5.37
C ILE A 33 13.29 -11.34 6.57
N THR A 34 14.36 -10.64 6.98
CA THR A 34 14.23 -9.57 7.96
C THR A 34 13.59 -8.36 7.30
N GLY A 35 12.56 -7.82 7.94
CA GLY A 35 11.81 -6.66 7.46
C GLY A 35 11.67 -5.60 8.55
N GLN A 36 11.57 -4.33 8.14
CA GLN A 36 11.23 -3.22 9.02
C GLN A 36 10.22 -2.30 8.34
N HIS A 37 9.25 -1.78 9.08
CA HIS A 37 8.35 -0.74 8.58
C HIS A 37 8.91 0.65 8.93
N THR A 38 8.77 1.61 8.01
CA THR A 38 9.11 3.02 8.23
C THR A 38 7.92 3.89 7.83
N GLN A 39 7.40 4.63 8.81
CA GLN A 39 6.29 5.57 8.60
C GLN A 39 6.80 6.97 8.24
N THR A 40 7.95 7.39 8.79
CA THR A 40 8.45 8.76 8.65
C THR A 40 9.62 8.85 7.68
N MET A 41 9.89 10.06 7.19
CA MET A 41 11.07 10.38 6.38
C MET A 41 12.41 10.16 7.09
N ALA A 42 12.40 10.13 8.43
CA ALA A 42 13.59 9.97 9.27
C ALA A 42 14.08 8.51 9.32
N GLN A 43 13.19 7.52 9.18
CA GLN A 43 13.51 6.09 9.22
C GLN A 43 14.34 5.67 10.44
N GLU A 44 13.97 6.16 11.62
CA GLU A 44 14.74 5.98 12.86
C GLU A 44 14.98 4.50 13.20
N GLU A 45 13.99 3.65 12.98
CA GLU A 45 14.06 2.21 13.23
C GLU A 45 15.11 1.54 12.33
N LEU A 46 15.17 1.92 11.05
CA LEU A 46 16.16 1.39 10.11
C LEU A 46 17.58 1.75 10.56
N HIS A 47 17.81 3.01 10.95
CA HIS A 47 19.10 3.48 11.42
C HIS A 47 19.50 2.85 12.77
N LEU A 48 18.53 2.63 13.66
CA LEU A 48 18.77 1.95 14.93
C LEU A 48 19.19 0.48 14.71
N ILE A 49 18.50 -0.25 13.83
CA ILE A 49 18.84 -1.64 13.48
C ILE A 49 20.27 -1.71 12.95
N GLU A 50 20.64 -0.83 12.01
CA GLU A 50 21.99 -0.80 11.44
C GLU A 50 23.04 -0.47 12.49
N LYS A 51 22.80 0.54 13.34
CA LYS A 51 23.71 0.94 14.41
C LYS A 51 23.97 -0.19 15.41
N VAL A 52 22.94 -0.94 15.79
CA VAL A 52 23.04 -1.99 16.82
C VAL A 52 23.58 -3.30 16.25
N THR A 53 23.21 -3.66 15.03
CA THR A 53 23.50 -4.99 14.46
C THR A 53 24.60 -4.99 13.40
N GLY A 54 24.98 -3.82 12.89
CA GLY A 54 25.87 -3.68 11.73
C GLY A 54 25.26 -4.13 10.41
N LYS A 55 23.93 -4.36 10.34
CA LYS A 55 23.21 -4.85 9.16
C LYS A 55 21.90 -4.11 8.96
N GLN A 56 21.46 -4.01 7.71
CA GLN A 56 20.12 -3.52 7.34
C GLN A 56 19.19 -4.71 7.04
N PRO A 57 17.86 -4.60 7.26
CA PRO A 57 16.88 -5.59 6.82
C PRO A 57 16.89 -5.71 5.29
N ALA A 58 16.43 -6.85 4.76
CA ALA A 58 16.34 -7.05 3.31
C ALA A 58 15.01 -6.55 2.71
N LEU A 59 13.96 -6.45 3.52
CA LEU A 59 12.66 -5.86 3.17
C LEU A 59 12.45 -4.56 3.96
N LEU A 60 12.03 -3.51 3.28
CA LEU A 60 11.64 -2.25 3.92
C LEU A 60 10.21 -1.90 3.52
N GLY A 61 9.39 -1.59 4.53
CA GLY A 61 8.00 -1.22 4.39
C GLY A 61 7.80 0.28 4.45
N PHE A 62 6.99 0.80 3.53
CA PHE A 62 6.70 2.22 3.43
C PHE A 62 5.20 2.49 3.51
N GLU A 63 4.85 3.50 4.29
CA GLU A 63 3.49 4.01 4.40
C GLU A 63 3.24 5.13 3.39
N LEU A 64 2.07 5.14 2.74
CA LEU A 64 1.67 6.14 1.74
C LEU A 64 0.51 7.04 2.19
N LEU A 65 0.16 7.07 3.48
CA LEU A 65 -0.97 7.84 4.02
C LEU A 65 -0.99 9.31 3.58
N SER A 66 0.18 9.96 3.53
CA SER A 66 0.30 11.40 3.18
C SER A 66 0.00 11.71 1.72
N TYR A 67 -0.12 10.67 0.88
CA TYR A 67 -0.47 10.78 -0.54
C TYR A 67 -1.96 10.58 -0.80
N SER A 68 -2.77 10.42 0.25
CA SER A 68 -4.23 10.37 0.10
C SER A 68 -4.76 11.72 -0.37
N PRO A 69 -5.60 11.79 -1.43
CA PRO A 69 -6.09 13.07 -1.95
C PRO A 69 -7.03 13.83 -0.99
N ASN A 70 -7.68 13.10 -0.08
CA ASN A 70 -8.80 13.60 0.73
C ASN A 70 -8.44 13.82 2.20
N ILE A 71 -7.18 14.15 2.49
CA ILE A 71 -6.77 14.61 3.82
C ILE A 71 -7.51 15.92 4.13
N ASN A 72 -8.32 15.94 5.19
CA ASN A 72 -9.11 17.10 5.57
C ASN A 72 -8.34 18.02 6.51
N TYR A 73 -7.61 18.98 5.94
CA TYR A 73 -6.84 19.96 6.72
C TYR A 73 -7.69 20.95 7.53
N SER A 74 -9.01 20.98 7.33
CA SER A 74 -9.92 21.90 8.04
C SER A 74 -10.62 21.28 9.25
N ASP A 75 -10.70 19.95 9.31
CA ASP A 75 -11.29 19.18 10.43
C ASP A 75 -10.34 18.01 10.72
N THR A 76 -9.29 18.30 11.47
CA THR A 76 -8.21 17.38 11.86
C THR A 76 -7.63 17.78 13.21
N ASP A 77 -6.87 16.88 13.83
CA ASP A 77 -6.11 17.14 15.06
C ASP A 77 -4.59 17.12 14.81
N ASP A 78 -3.83 17.55 15.81
CA ASP A 78 -2.37 17.67 15.76
C ASP A 78 -1.67 16.30 15.59
N GLU A 79 -2.26 15.23 16.15
CA GLU A 79 -1.70 13.88 16.04
C GLU A 79 -1.76 13.38 14.60
N CYS A 80 -2.94 13.50 13.96
CA CYS A 80 -3.13 13.20 12.55
C CYS A 80 -2.18 14.02 11.68
N MET A 81 -2.06 15.33 11.95
CA MET A 81 -1.24 16.22 11.14
C MET A 81 0.26 15.98 11.31
N THR A 82 0.70 15.56 12.49
CA THR A 82 2.08 15.10 12.71
C THR A 82 2.40 13.91 11.82
N GLU A 83 1.54 12.88 11.81
CA GLU A 83 1.77 11.69 10.97
C GLU A 83 1.81 12.01 9.47
N VAL A 84 0.88 12.84 9.00
CA VAL A 84 0.86 13.30 7.60
C VAL A 84 2.15 14.05 7.25
N THR A 85 2.57 14.97 8.11
CA THR A 85 3.74 15.84 7.85
C THR A 85 5.05 15.05 7.88
N GLU A 86 5.20 14.13 8.84
CA GLU A 86 6.42 13.32 8.98
C GLU A 86 6.53 12.22 7.90
N ASN A 87 5.40 11.74 7.38
CA ASN A 87 5.37 10.78 6.25
C ASN A 87 5.59 11.47 4.89
N TYR A 88 5.26 12.75 4.77
CA TYR A 88 5.35 13.47 3.49
C TYR A 88 6.76 13.40 2.89
N GLY A 89 6.85 13.01 1.63
CA GLY A 89 8.12 12.83 0.91
C GLY A 89 8.75 11.43 1.00
N THR A 90 8.13 10.48 1.72
CA THR A 90 8.66 9.11 1.90
C THR A 90 9.03 8.38 0.60
N LEU A 91 8.42 8.74 -0.54
CA LEU A 91 8.77 8.19 -1.86
C LEU A 91 10.25 8.40 -2.21
N LYS A 92 10.90 9.46 -1.71
CA LYS A 92 12.35 9.63 -1.86
C LYS A 92 13.11 8.46 -1.24
N ARG A 93 12.70 8.01 -0.04
CA ARG A 93 13.31 6.88 0.66
C ARG A 93 13.03 5.55 -0.04
N VAL A 94 11.86 5.41 -0.64
CA VAL A 94 11.54 4.26 -1.50
C VAL A 94 12.54 4.17 -2.65
N TRP A 95 12.79 5.27 -3.36
CA TRP A 95 13.75 5.29 -4.47
C TRP A 95 15.18 4.98 -4.02
N GLU A 96 15.64 5.57 -2.91
CA GLU A 96 16.95 5.25 -2.31
C GLU A 96 17.08 3.75 -1.98
N TRP A 97 15.99 3.12 -1.50
CA TRP A 97 15.98 1.68 -1.22
C TRP A 97 15.93 0.81 -2.49
N ALA A 98 15.20 1.25 -3.51
CA ALA A 98 15.15 0.61 -4.83
C ALA A 98 16.53 0.60 -5.50
N GLU A 99 17.30 1.70 -5.40
CA GLU A 99 18.67 1.79 -5.91
C GLU A 99 19.62 0.78 -5.23
N LYS A 100 19.39 0.50 -3.94
CA LYS A 100 20.08 -0.56 -3.20
C LYS A 100 19.61 -1.97 -3.55
N LYS A 101 18.60 -2.11 -4.41
CA LYS A 101 17.96 -3.39 -4.77
C LYS A 101 17.36 -4.13 -3.56
N GLY A 102 16.97 -3.38 -2.52
CA GLY A 102 16.24 -3.95 -1.39
C GLY A 102 14.80 -4.30 -1.78
N LEU A 103 14.20 -5.27 -1.10
CA LEU A 103 12.78 -5.57 -1.29
C LEU A 103 11.94 -4.43 -0.71
N ILE A 104 10.88 -4.07 -1.41
CA ILE A 104 9.98 -2.97 -1.05
C ILE A 104 8.58 -3.54 -0.81
N THR A 105 7.98 -3.20 0.32
CA THR A 105 6.53 -3.31 0.51
C THR A 105 5.93 -1.94 0.75
N MET A 106 4.77 -1.69 0.17
CA MET A 106 4.03 -0.45 0.39
C MET A 106 2.64 -0.78 0.90
N CYS A 107 2.21 -0.05 1.93
CA CYS A 107 0.83 -0.01 2.38
C CYS A 107 0.32 1.42 2.36
N TRP A 108 -0.99 1.55 2.51
CA TRP A 108 -1.67 2.82 2.42
C TRP A 108 -2.81 2.87 3.44
N HIS A 109 -2.60 3.63 4.52
CA HIS A 109 -3.68 4.09 5.36
C HIS A 109 -4.47 5.15 4.60
N TRP A 110 -5.43 4.66 3.82
CA TRP A 110 -6.18 5.46 2.88
C TRP A 110 -7.19 6.35 3.60
N PHE A 111 -6.90 7.65 3.68
CA PHE A 111 -7.86 8.63 4.20
C PHE A 111 -9.15 8.55 3.37
N SER A 112 -10.29 8.50 4.07
CA SER A 112 -11.58 8.23 3.46
C SER A 112 -11.85 9.09 2.21
N PRO A 113 -12.29 8.49 1.07
CA PRO A 113 -12.51 9.24 -0.17
C PRO A 113 -13.56 10.34 -0.07
N LEU A 114 -14.53 10.23 0.86
CA LEU A 114 -15.51 11.28 1.15
C LEU A 114 -15.82 11.30 2.65
N TYR A 115 -16.36 12.43 3.13
CA TYR A 115 -16.93 12.53 4.48
C TYR A 115 -15.94 12.13 5.59
N GLY A 116 -14.65 12.47 5.43
CA GLY A 116 -13.60 12.18 6.39
C GLY A 116 -13.21 13.40 7.23
N ARG A 117 -12.80 13.15 8.47
CA ARG A 117 -12.14 14.10 9.37
C ARG A 117 -10.97 13.43 10.08
N SER A 118 -9.97 14.17 10.55
CA SER A 118 -8.78 13.64 11.22
C SER A 118 -8.23 12.39 10.49
N LYS A 119 -7.82 11.35 11.22
CA LYS A 119 -7.41 10.02 10.72
C LYS A 119 -8.60 9.27 10.14
N SER A 120 -9.14 9.76 9.02
CA SER A 120 -10.37 9.26 8.39
C SER A 120 -10.22 7.88 7.72
N PHE A 121 -9.00 7.34 7.68
CA PHE A 121 -8.82 5.91 7.43
C PHE A 121 -9.50 5.05 8.52
N PHE A 122 -9.57 5.55 9.77
CA PHE A 122 -10.38 4.93 10.82
C PHE A 122 -11.87 5.15 10.56
N SER A 123 -12.63 4.09 10.75
CA SER A 123 -14.05 4.00 10.43
C SER A 123 -14.94 4.86 11.34
N GLU A 124 -14.45 5.23 12.53
CA GLU A 124 -15.11 6.17 13.44
C GLU A 124 -15.00 7.63 12.98
N ASN A 125 -14.02 7.92 12.13
CA ASN A 125 -13.69 9.26 11.65
C ASN A 125 -14.23 9.54 10.24
N THR A 126 -15.14 8.70 9.75
CA THR A 126 -15.80 8.90 8.46
C THR A 126 -17.17 8.23 8.37
N ASP A 127 -18.08 8.89 7.65
CA ASP A 127 -19.37 8.32 7.24
C ASP A 127 -19.33 7.65 5.86
N PHE A 128 -18.14 7.50 5.26
CA PHE A 128 -17.98 6.83 3.97
C PHE A 128 -18.48 5.39 4.00
N ASP A 129 -19.39 5.08 3.06
CA ASP A 129 -19.97 3.75 2.96
C ASP A 129 -19.28 2.92 1.88
N ALA A 130 -18.34 2.08 2.30
CA ALA A 130 -17.63 1.14 1.43
C ALA A 130 -18.57 0.24 0.61
N SER A 131 -19.78 -0.07 1.10
CA SER A 131 -20.74 -0.90 0.37
C SER A 131 -21.37 -0.18 -0.82
N LYS A 132 -21.40 1.16 -0.80
CA LYS A 132 -21.78 1.99 -1.96
C LYS A 132 -20.60 2.21 -2.91
N ALA A 133 -19.37 2.25 -2.38
CA ALA A 133 -18.16 2.41 -3.18
C ALA A 133 -17.95 1.28 -4.22
N VAL A 134 -18.55 0.11 -3.98
CA VAL A 134 -18.53 -1.04 -4.90
C VAL A 134 -19.73 -1.09 -5.86
N ILE A 135 -20.59 -0.06 -5.86
CA ILE A 135 -21.74 0.07 -6.76
C ILE A 135 -21.40 1.16 -7.78
N GLU A 136 -21.34 0.80 -9.05
CA GLU A 136 -20.99 1.73 -10.13
C GLU A 136 -21.89 2.97 -10.15
N GLY A 137 -21.29 4.15 -10.30
CA GLY A 137 -22.01 5.42 -10.49
C GLY A 137 -22.40 6.14 -9.21
N THR A 138 -22.29 5.52 -8.03
CA THR A 138 -22.48 6.21 -6.75
C THR A 138 -21.41 7.29 -6.52
N PRO A 139 -21.67 8.31 -5.70
CA PRO A 139 -20.64 9.27 -5.29
C PRO A 139 -19.41 8.58 -4.65
N GLU A 140 -19.64 7.59 -3.79
CA GLU A 140 -18.58 6.84 -3.12
C GLU A 140 -17.72 6.06 -4.12
N ASN A 141 -18.32 5.47 -5.16
CA ASN A 141 -17.59 4.76 -6.20
C ASN A 141 -16.73 5.72 -7.03
N LYS A 142 -17.26 6.88 -7.42
CA LYS A 142 -16.50 7.88 -8.18
C LYS A 142 -15.31 8.41 -7.38
N ALA A 143 -15.49 8.70 -6.10
CA ALA A 143 -14.42 9.14 -5.22
C ALA A 143 -13.37 8.04 -5.02
N LEU A 144 -13.80 6.79 -4.77
CA LEU A 144 -12.92 5.63 -4.67
C LEU A 144 -12.02 5.48 -5.91
N LEU A 145 -12.60 5.55 -7.11
CA LEU A 145 -11.88 5.41 -8.36
C LEU A 145 -10.90 6.58 -8.61
N SER A 146 -11.29 7.82 -8.25
CA SER A 146 -10.42 8.99 -8.35
C SER A 146 -9.16 8.87 -7.48
N ASP A 147 -9.33 8.36 -6.27
CA ASP A 147 -8.23 8.12 -5.35
C ASP A 147 -7.31 6.98 -5.81
N MET A 148 -7.89 5.89 -6.31
CA MET A 148 -7.15 4.80 -6.97
C MET A 148 -6.33 5.33 -8.15
N ASP A 149 -6.89 6.23 -8.97
CA ASP A 149 -6.17 6.80 -10.13
C ASP A 149 -4.98 7.65 -9.69
N THR A 150 -5.15 8.41 -8.62
CA THR A 150 -4.07 9.21 -8.03
C THR A 150 -2.95 8.31 -7.53
N MET A 151 -3.30 7.25 -6.78
CA MET A 151 -2.33 6.29 -6.25
C MET A 151 -1.66 5.47 -7.38
N ALA A 152 -2.38 5.10 -8.43
CA ALA A 152 -1.80 4.48 -9.62
C ALA A 152 -0.78 5.41 -10.31
N GLY A 153 -1.06 6.72 -10.35
CA GLY A 153 -0.13 7.73 -10.83
C GLY A 153 1.18 7.80 -10.02
N ILE A 154 1.11 7.56 -8.70
CA ILE A 154 2.27 7.50 -7.81
C ILE A 154 3.07 6.20 -8.00
N LEU A 155 2.39 5.07 -8.23
CA LEU A 155 3.03 3.77 -8.43
C LEU A 155 3.64 3.60 -9.83
N ARG A 156 3.07 4.25 -10.85
CA ARG A 156 3.48 4.11 -12.27
C ARG A 156 4.98 4.37 -12.52
N PRO A 157 5.63 5.41 -11.97
CA PRO A 157 7.07 5.61 -12.16
C PRO A 157 7.93 4.42 -11.72
N PHE A 158 7.54 3.69 -10.67
CA PHE A 158 8.22 2.47 -10.24
C PHE A 158 8.05 1.34 -11.26
N CYS A 159 6.85 1.23 -11.84
CA CYS A 159 6.57 0.29 -12.92
C CYS A 159 7.42 0.57 -14.16
N GLU A 160 7.50 1.83 -14.57
CA GLU A 160 8.33 2.27 -15.72
C GLU A 160 9.82 1.98 -15.51
N LYS A 161 10.29 1.96 -14.25
CA LYS A 161 11.66 1.60 -13.87
C LYS A 161 11.87 0.12 -13.56
N GLY A 162 10.83 -0.71 -13.69
CA GLY A 162 10.92 -2.14 -13.43
C GLY A 162 11.13 -2.51 -11.97
N VAL A 163 10.73 -1.64 -11.04
CA VAL A 163 10.91 -1.86 -9.59
C VAL A 163 9.72 -2.68 -9.06
N PRO A 164 9.92 -3.94 -8.64
CA PRO A 164 8.85 -4.75 -8.07
C PRO A 164 8.45 -4.26 -6.67
N ILE A 165 7.15 -4.21 -6.39
CA ILE A 165 6.60 -3.74 -5.11
C ILE A 165 5.65 -4.80 -4.56
N LEU A 166 5.85 -5.22 -3.31
CA LEU A 166 4.85 -5.98 -2.55
C LEU A 166 3.74 -5.01 -2.13
N TRP A 167 2.65 -4.98 -2.90
CA TRP A 167 1.57 -4.01 -2.72
C TRP A 167 0.54 -4.57 -1.74
N ARG A 168 0.37 -3.90 -0.59
CA ARG A 168 -0.47 -4.37 0.51
C ARG A 168 -1.63 -3.39 0.79
N PRO A 169 -2.60 -3.26 -0.13
CA PRO A 169 -3.76 -2.40 0.04
C PRO A 169 -4.80 -3.08 0.96
N PHE A 170 -5.72 -2.27 1.51
CA PHE A 170 -6.83 -2.76 2.33
C PHE A 170 -6.39 -3.71 3.46
N HIS A 171 -5.24 -3.41 4.08
CA HIS A 171 -4.72 -4.24 5.16
C HIS A 171 -5.69 -4.28 6.34
N GLU A 172 -5.68 -5.38 7.07
CA GLU A 172 -6.57 -5.59 8.23
C GLU A 172 -8.06 -5.43 7.88
N GLY A 173 -8.44 -5.75 6.63
CA GLY A 173 -9.82 -5.67 6.17
C GLY A 173 -10.76 -6.71 6.80
N ASP A 174 -10.26 -7.61 7.64
CA ASP A 174 -11.06 -8.50 8.48
C ASP A 174 -11.58 -7.80 9.75
N GLY A 175 -10.97 -6.68 10.14
CA GLY A 175 -11.47 -5.78 11.18
C GLY A 175 -12.48 -4.75 10.67
N ASP A 176 -13.10 -4.01 11.60
CA ASP A 176 -14.05 -2.92 11.29
C ASP A 176 -13.50 -1.52 11.62
N TRP A 177 -12.27 -1.44 12.14
CA TRP A 177 -11.63 -0.17 12.52
C TRP A 177 -11.20 0.68 11.33
N PHE A 178 -10.97 0.10 10.14
CA PHE A 178 -10.76 0.87 8.92
C PHE A 178 -12.02 0.91 8.05
N TRP A 179 -12.26 2.02 7.34
CA TRP A 179 -13.51 2.19 6.57
C TRP A 179 -13.73 1.08 5.53
N TRP A 180 -12.66 0.52 4.96
CA TRP A 180 -12.76 -0.55 3.97
C TRP A 180 -13.30 -1.86 4.57
N GLY A 181 -12.95 -2.16 5.83
CA GLY A 181 -13.38 -3.36 6.56
C GLY A 181 -14.77 -3.25 7.20
N LYS A 182 -15.23 -2.02 7.51
CA LYS A 182 -16.48 -1.75 8.26
C LYS A 182 -17.74 -2.43 7.71
N LYS A 183 -17.79 -2.72 6.40
CA LYS A 183 -18.96 -3.31 5.73
C LYS A 183 -18.79 -4.81 5.44
N GLY A 184 -17.86 -5.46 6.13
CA GLY A 184 -17.66 -6.90 6.13
C GLY A 184 -16.93 -7.44 4.89
N ALA A 185 -16.59 -8.73 4.96
CA ALA A 185 -15.70 -9.40 4.01
C ALA A 185 -16.16 -9.31 2.54
N ASP A 186 -17.47 -9.36 2.27
CA ASP A 186 -17.99 -9.26 0.90
C ASP A 186 -17.69 -7.91 0.25
N THR A 187 -17.73 -6.84 1.03
CA THR A 187 -17.39 -5.49 0.56
C THR A 187 -15.89 -5.38 0.28
N VAL A 188 -15.03 -5.80 1.22
CA VAL A 188 -13.56 -5.78 1.03
C VAL A 188 -13.13 -6.60 -0.18
N LYS A 189 -13.70 -7.79 -0.39
CA LYS A 189 -13.42 -8.61 -1.57
C LYS A 189 -13.79 -7.91 -2.89
N LYS A 190 -14.86 -7.11 -2.90
CA LYS A 190 -15.25 -6.33 -4.09
C LYS A 190 -14.32 -5.13 -4.29
N LEU A 191 -13.95 -4.42 -3.23
CA LEU A 191 -12.95 -3.34 -3.28
C LEU A 191 -11.61 -3.84 -3.82
N PHE A 192 -11.12 -4.99 -3.33
CA PHE A 192 -9.87 -5.58 -3.82
C PHE A 192 -9.94 -5.93 -5.31
N ARG A 193 -11.04 -6.53 -5.78
CA ARG A 193 -11.23 -6.82 -7.21
C ARG A 193 -11.27 -5.56 -8.07
N LEU A 194 -11.91 -4.50 -7.60
CA LEU A 194 -11.93 -3.20 -8.29
C LEU A 194 -10.51 -2.63 -8.40
N MET A 195 -9.73 -2.62 -7.32
CA MET A 195 -8.34 -2.14 -7.37
C MET A 195 -7.48 -3.02 -8.26
N HIS A 196 -7.61 -4.34 -8.16
CA HIS A 196 -6.83 -5.29 -8.97
C HIS A 196 -7.10 -5.10 -10.46
N ASP A 197 -8.36 -5.01 -10.87
CA ASP A 197 -8.74 -4.75 -12.26
C ASP A 197 -8.24 -3.38 -12.72
N ARG A 198 -8.46 -2.33 -11.92
CA ARG A 198 -8.04 -0.97 -12.26
C ARG A 198 -6.52 -0.87 -12.42
N TYR A 199 -5.76 -1.40 -11.47
CA TYR A 199 -4.30 -1.31 -11.52
C TYR A 199 -3.69 -2.22 -12.59
N THR A 200 -4.24 -3.42 -12.80
CA THR A 200 -3.70 -4.41 -13.75
C THR A 200 -4.15 -4.15 -15.19
N ASN A 201 -5.46 -3.98 -15.41
CA ASN A 201 -6.05 -3.97 -16.75
C ASN A 201 -6.22 -2.55 -17.31
N ILE A 202 -6.36 -1.53 -16.46
CA ILE A 202 -6.53 -0.13 -16.90
C ILE A 202 -5.20 0.63 -16.85
N PHE A 203 -4.47 0.55 -15.73
CA PHE A 203 -3.19 1.28 -15.55
C PHE A 203 -1.95 0.48 -15.97
N HIS A 204 -2.07 -0.82 -16.21
CA HIS A 204 -0.96 -1.70 -16.57
C HIS A 204 0.23 -1.60 -15.60
N LEU A 205 -0.06 -1.59 -14.30
CA LEU A 205 0.93 -1.65 -13.23
C LEU A 205 1.45 -3.08 -13.09
N ASP A 206 2.29 -3.50 -14.03
CA ASP A 206 2.84 -4.84 -14.14
C ASP A 206 3.97 -5.13 -13.13
N ASN A 207 4.24 -4.21 -12.21
CA ASN A 207 5.29 -4.31 -11.19
C ASN A 207 4.80 -4.65 -9.78
N LEU A 208 3.48 -4.80 -9.58
CA LEU A 208 2.90 -5.10 -8.27
C LEU A 208 2.85 -6.62 -8.02
N ILE A 209 3.25 -7.02 -6.82
CA ILE A 209 3.11 -8.37 -6.25
C ILE A 209 1.94 -8.38 -5.27
#